data_AF-A0AAU8DLD9-F1
#
_entry.id   AF-A0AAU8DLD9-F1
#
_cell.length_a   1.000
_cell.length_b   1.000
_cell.length_c   1.000
_cell.angle_alpha   90.00
_cell.angle_beta   90.00
_cell.angle_gamma   90.00
#
_symmetry.space_group_name_H-M   'P 1'
#
loop_
_entity.id
_entity.type
_entity.pdbx_description
1 polymer ?
#
loop_
_entity_poly.entity_id
_entity_poly.type
_entity_poly.pdbx_seq_one_letter_code
_entity_poly.pdbx_strand_id
1 'polypeptide(L)'
;MTGSKVAIVTGGSRGIGRAVAVRLASDGVAVAVTYATSFQAAQELVATVQGGGGRAVAIRADVAGAAQVLALFAQTESQFGGVDVVVAAAGIMRPALLAQATDADFTAHVQVNIRGTFNVLREAARRVRDGGRIITFSSTTSALNAPGYGTYNATKGAVEGFTRILAREIGPCGITVNAIAPGPVETELFMAGKNVADVQRLADLAPQHRIGQPVDMADAVALLVSADAGWINGQIVRVNGGIA
;
A
#
# COMPACT_ATOMS: atom_id res chain seq x y z
N MET A 1 2.00 27.48 -3.85
CA MET A 1 2.45 26.74 -2.65
C MET A 1 3.86 26.23 -2.92
N THR A 2 4.85 26.72 -2.18
CA THR A 2 6.29 26.59 -2.47
C THR A 2 6.97 25.58 -1.54
N GLY A 3 6.51 24.32 -1.57
CA GLY A 3 7.14 23.21 -0.86
C GLY A 3 6.89 21.89 -1.58
N SER A 4 7.91 21.03 -1.65
CA SER A 4 7.78 19.68 -2.23
C SER A 4 6.87 18.82 -1.33
N LYS A 5 5.92 18.10 -1.94
CA LYS A 5 4.97 17.24 -1.24
C LYS A 5 5.70 16.16 -0.44
N VAL A 6 5.06 15.63 0.59
CA VAL A 6 5.60 14.58 1.46
C VAL A 6 4.70 13.36 1.49
N ALA A 7 5.28 12.18 1.27
CA ALA A 7 4.60 10.90 1.31
C ALA A 7 5.14 9.99 2.42
N ILE A 8 4.24 9.29 3.10
CA ILE A 8 4.57 8.10 3.89
C ILE A 8 4.17 6.86 3.07
N VAL A 9 5.10 5.92 2.88
CA VAL A 9 4.83 4.64 2.22
C VAL A 9 5.13 3.50 3.18
N THR A 10 4.09 2.84 3.68
CA THR A 10 4.26 1.67 4.56
C THR A 10 4.50 0.40 3.76
N GLY A 11 5.35 -0.49 4.28
CA GLY A 11 5.80 -1.64 3.49
C GLY A 11 6.65 -1.23 2.28
N GLY A 12 7.30 -0.06 2.37
CA GLY A 12 8.02 0.57 1.27
C GLY A 12 9.32 -0.11 0.88
N SER A 13 9.84 -1.06 1.67
CA SER A 13 11.16 -1.66 1.41
C SER A 13 11.21 -2.62 0.21
N ARG A 14 10.07 -3.24 -0.18
CA ARG A 14 10.01 -4.28 -1.22
C ARG A 14 8.71 -4.19 -2.06
N GLY A 15 8.69 -4.91 -3.17
CA GLY A 15 7.49 -5.10 -4.01
C GLY A 15 6.83 -3.79 -4.44
N ILE A 16 5.49 -3.74 -4.30
CA ILE A 16 4.67 -2.58 -4.68
C ILE A 16 5.08 -1.32 -3.91
N GLY A 17 5.27 -1.40 -2.59
CA GLY A 17 5.63 -0.24 -1.77
C GLY A 17 6.95 0.39 -2.22
N ARG A 18 7.95 -0.43 -2.59
CA ARG A 18 9.23 0.05 -3.15
C ARG A 18 9.03 0.79 -4.46
N ALA A 19 8.27 0.20 -5.39
CA ALA A 19 8.01 0.82 -6.69
C ALA A 19 7.25 2.15 -6.53
N VAL A 20 6.26 2.21 -5.65
CA VAL A 20 5.54 3.45 -5.31
C VAL A 20 6.49 4.50 -4.75
N ALA A 21 7.36 4.14 -3.80
CA ALA A 21 8.29 5.09 -3.20
C ALA A 21 9.26 5.69 -4.23
N VAL A 22 9.81 4.85 -5.13
CA VAL A 22 10.68 5.33 -6.22
C VAL A 22 9.91 6.27 -7.15
N ARG A 23 8.70 5.88 -7.56
CA ARG A 23 7.87 6.66 -8.47
C ARG A 23 7.47 8.02 -7.89
N LEU A 24 7.01 8.05 -6.64
CA LEU A 24 6.67 9.33 -5.98
C LEU A 24 7.90 10.23 -5.83
N ALA A 25 9.06 9.64 -5.52
CA ALA A 25 10.30 10.40 -5.42
C ALA A 25 10.76 10.98 -6.76
N SER A 26 10.62 10.24 -7.87
CA SER A 26 10.90 10.78 -9.21
C SER A 26 9.93 11.90 -9.61
N ASP A 27 8.71 11.88 -9.07
CA ASP A 27 7.71 12.94 -9.26
C ASP A 27 7.95 14.14 -8.31
N GLY A 28 9.08 14.19 -7.62
CA GLY A 28 9.49 15.31 -6.76
C GLY A 28 8.89 15.31 -5.35
N VAL A 29 8.30 14.20 -4.92
CA VAL A 29 7.74 14.02 -3.57
C VAL A 29 8.83 13.52 -2.62
N ALA A 30 8.98 14.13 -1.44
CA ALA A 30 9.81 13.54 -0.39
C ALA A 30 9.14 12.31 0.22
N VAL A 31 9.86 11.21 0.38
CA VAL A 31 9.28 9.94 0.80
C VAL A 31 9.88 9.41 2.10
N ALA A 32 9.05 9.25 3.12
CA ALA A 32 9.34 8.43 4.27
C ALA A 32 8.89 6.99 4.00
N VAL A 33 9.83 6.05 3.94
CA VAL A 33 9.54 4.63 3.71
C VAL A 33 9.64 3.85 5.01
N THR A 34 8.69 2.96 5.25
CA THR A 34 8.73 2.11 6.45
C THR A 34 9.25 0.72 6.16
N TYR A 35 9.93 0.16 7.15
CA TYR A 35 10.31 -1.25 7.19
C TYR A 35 10.12 -1.80 8.61
N ALA A 36 9.72 -3.06 8.72
CA ALA A 36 9.65 -3.75 10.02
C ALA A 36 10.98 -4.47 10.34
N THR A 37 11.47 -5.26 9.38
CA THR A 37 12.63 -6.15 9.55
C THR A 37 13.74 -5.91 8.52
N SER A 38 13.40 -5.55 7.28
CA SER A 38 14.37 -5.42 6.17
C SER A 38 15.08 -4.06 6.11
N PHE A 39 15.97 -3.79 7.07
CA PHE A 39 16.74 -2.54 7.11
C PHE A 39 17.56 -2.30 5.84
N GLN A 40 18.31 -3.31 5.39
CA GLN A 40 19.19 -3.18 4.22
C GLN A 40 18.41 -2.81 2.95
N ALA A 41 17.30 -3.50 2.67
CA ALA A 41 16.45 -3.19 1.51
C ALA A 41 15.87 -1.75 1.56
N ALA A 42 15.56 -1.26 2.77
CA ALA A 42 15.11 0.12 2.95
C ALA A 42 16.23 1.14 2.73
N GLN A 43 17.45 0.86 3.18
CA GLN A 43 18.62 1.72 2.94
C GLN A 43 19.00 1.76 1.46
N GLU A 44 18.98 0.62 0.76
CA GLU A 44 19.22 0.56 -0.68
C GLU A 44 18.20 1.38 -1.47
N LEU A 45 16.93 1.36 -1.05
CA LEU A 45 15.90 2.21 -1.63
C LEU A 45 16.19 3.70 -1.39
N VAL A 46 16.55 4.09 -0.17
CA VAL A 46 16.93 5.47 0.14
C VAL A 46 18.10 5.92 -0.74
N ALA A 47 19.15 5.10 -0.85
CA ALA A 47 20.29 5.38 -1.71
C ALA A 47 19.90 5.49 -3.18
N THR A 48 19.00 4.63 -3.67
CA THR A 48 18.47 4.70 -5.05
C THR A 48 17.75 6.02 -5.29
N VAL A 49 16.86 6.42 -4.37
CA VAL A 49 16.11 7.68 -4.48
C VAL A 49 17.04 8.89 -4.44
N GLN A 50 17.98 8.92 -3.51
CA GLN A 50 18.94 10.02 -3.37
C GLN A 50 19.90 10.10 -4.55
N GLY A 51 20.35 8.96 -5.07
CA GLY A 51 21.17 8.90 -6.29
C GLY A 51 20.46 9.43 -7.53
N GLY A 52 19.12 9.36 -7.56
CA GLY A 52 18.27 9.98 -8.58
C GLY A 52 17.92 11.46 -8.31
N GLY A 53 18.50 12.08 -7.27
CA GLY A 53 18.22 13.48 -6.89
C GLY A 53 16.93 13.68 -6.07
N GLY A 54 16.25 12.59 -5.70
CA GLY A 54 15.07 12.63 -4.85
C GLY A 54 15.39 12.71 -3.35
N ARG A 55 14.35 12.86 -2.53
CA ARG A 55 14.47 12.92 -1.07
C ARG A 55 13.77 11.72 -0.44
N ALA A 56 14.51 10.92 0.33
CA ALA A 56 13.93 9.82 1.07
C ALA A 56 14.59 9.60 2.44
N VAL A 57 13.82 9.05 3.37
CA VAL A 57 14.28 8.56 4.67
C VAL A 57 13.63 7.21 4.96
N ALA A 58 14.40 6.28 5.56
CA ALA A 58 13.87 5.01 6.03
C ALA A 58 13.60 5.09 7.53
N ILE A 59 12.37 4.75 7.94
CA ILE A 59 11.94 4.76 9.34
C ILE A 59 11.49 3.34 9.73
N ARG A 60 12.08 2.79 10.80
CA ARG A 60 11.66 1.50 11.32
C ARG A 60 10.31 1.62 12.01
N ALA A 61 9.31 0.91 11.51
CA ALA A 61 8.01 0.82 12.15
C ALA A 61 7.27 -0.46 11.73
N ASP A 62 6.84 -1.25 12.71
CA ASP A 62 5.80 -2.25 12.52
C ASP A 62 4.43 -1.57 12.60
N VAL A 63 3.67 -1.64 11.51
CA VAL A 63 2.35 -1.02 11.41
C VAL A 63 1.35 -1.60 12.43
N ALA A 64 1.52 -2.84 12.87
CA ALA A 64 0.68 -3.43 13.91
C ALA A 64 0.84 -2.71 15.28
N GLY A 65 1.98 -2.06 15.50
CA GLY A 65 2.28 -1.28 16.71
C GLY A 65 1.81 0.17 16.60
N ALA A 66 0.71 0.51 17.28
CA ALA A 66 0.14 1.87 17.25
C ALA A 66 1.13 2.97 17.65
N ALA A 67 1.97 2.74 18.67
CA ALA A 67 2.99 3.70 19.09
C ALA A 67 4.12 3.87 18.05
N GLN A 68 4.43 2.83 17.28
CA GLN A 68 5.42 2.91 16.21
C GLN A 68 4.87 3.69 15.02
N VAL A 69 3.59 3.51 14.68
CA VAL A 69 2.93 4.32 13.64
C VAL A 69 2.82 5.79 14.07
N LEU A 70 2.52 6.05 15.35
CA LEU A 70 2.55 7.42 15.89
C LEU A 70 3.94 8.06 15.71
N ALA A 71 5.00 7.34 16.09
CA ALA A 71 6.38 7.81 15.95
C ALA A 71 6.80 7.99 14.48
N LEU A 72 6.33 7.12 13.58
CA LEU A 72 6.56 7.24 12.13
C LEU A 72 6.07 8.59 11.59
N PHE A 73 4.84 8.98 11.92
CA PHE A 73 4.29 10.26 11.47
C PHE A 73 5.08 11.43 12.07
N ALA A 74 5.35 11.41 13.39
CA ALA A 74 6.11 12.46 14.06
C ALA A 74 7.53 12.62 13.48
N GLN A 75 8.23 11.52 13.20
CA GLN A 75 9.54 11.57 12.56
C GLN A 75 9.45 12.10 11.12
N THR A 76 8.43 11.69 10.36
CA THR A 76 8.22 12.22 8.99
C THR A 76 8.00 13.73 9.02
N GLU A 77 7.16 14.22 9.93
CA GLU A 77 6.90 15.65 10.12
C GLU A 77 8.17 16.40 10.54
N SER A 78 8.97 15.84 11.45
CA SER A 78 10.25 16.43 11.85
C SER A 78 11.26 16.51 10.70
N GLN A 79 11.24 15.56 9.76
CA GLN A 79 12.19 15.49 8.66
C GLN A 79 11.78 16.37 7.47
N PHE A 80 10.48 16.44 7.18
CA PHE A 80 9.98 17.04 5.94
C PHE A 80 8.93 18.14 6.13
N GLY A 81 8.52 18.43 7.37
CA GLY A 81 7.63 19.53 7.72
C GLY A 81 6.13 19.24 7.64
N GLY A 82 5.72 18.04 7.24
CA GLY A 82 4.31 17.64 7.20
C GLY A 82 4.07 16.37 6.39
N VAL A 83 2.80 15.99 6.21
CA VAL A 83 2.38 14.83 5.40
C VAL A 83 1.27 15.25 4.44
N ASP A 84 1.42 14.94 3.15
CA ASP A 84 0.40 15.20 2.11
C ASP A 84 -0.18 13.89 1.57
N VAL A 85 0.64 12.85 1.50
CA VAL A 85 0.28 11.56 0.91
C VAL A 85 0.57 10.43 1.90
N VAL A 86 -0.37 9.51 2.04
CA VAL A 86 -0.15 8.26 2.78
C VAL A 86 -0.50 7.08 1.89
N VAL A 87 0.46 6.17 1.70
CA VAL A 87 0.26 4.92 0.99
C VAL A 87 0.44 3.76 1.97
N ALA A 88 -0.68 3.16 2.39
CA ALA A 88 -0.72 2.02 3.30
C ALA A 88 -0.58 0.70 2.53
N ALA A 89 0.66 0.34 2.14
CA ALA A 89 0.95 -0.85 1.33
C ALA A 89 1.47 -2.06 2.13
N ALA A 90 1.74 -1.90 3.43
CA ALA A 90 2.13 -3.02 4.29
C ALA A 90 1.03 -4.10 4.36
N GLY A 91 1.42 -5.35 4.17
CA GLY A 91 0.51 -6.49 4.25
C GLY A 91 1.22 -7.82 4.15
N ILE A 92 0.55 -8.87 4.63
CA ILE A 92 0.99 -10.27 4.51
C ILE A 92 -0.12 -11.14 3.94
N MET A 93 0.27 -12.29 3.41
CA MET A 93 -0.61 -13.27 2.81
C MET A 93 -0.07 -14.67 3.08
N ARG A 94 -0.90 -15.51 3.69
CA ARG A 94 -0.63 -16.92 3.99
C ARG A 94 -1.82 -17.75 3.48
N PRO A 95 -1.75 -18.25 2.24
CA PRO A 95 -2.84 -19.03 1.66
C PRO A 95 -3.06 -20.33 2.42
N ALA A 96 -4.31 -20.61 2.78
CA ALA A 96 -4.73 -21.87 3.39
C ALA A 96 -6.23 -22.07 3.12
N LEU A 97 -6.65 -23.32 2.85
CA LEU A 97 -8.07 -23.64 2.88
C LEU A 97 -8.64 -23.26 4.24
N LEU A 98 -9.90 -22.81 4.30
CA LEU A 98 -10.46 -22.29 5.56
C LEU A 98 -10.41 -23.33 6.69
N ALA A 99 -10.65 -24.60 6.38
CA ALA A 99 -10.57 -25.71 7.34
C ALA A 99 -9.14 -26.03 7.83
N GLN A 100 -8.12 -25.50 7.15
CA GLN A 100 -6.70 -25.69 7.47
C GLN A 100 -6.05 -24.41 8.01
N ALA A 101 -6.77 -23.29 7.98
CA ALA A 101 -6.26 -22.02 8.47
C ALA A 101 -6.05 -22.11 9.99
N THR A 102 -4.84 -21.79 10.44
CA THR A 102 -4.52 -21.79 11.87
C THR A 102 -4.93 -20.48 12.53
N ASP A 103 -5.20 -20.51 13.84
CA ASP A 103 -5.42 -19.29 14.63
C ASP A 103 -4.23 -18.33 14.56
N ALA A 104 -3.01 -18.86 14.44
CA ALA A 104 -1.80 -18.08 14.29
C ALA A 104 -1.77 -17.33 12.95
N ASP A 105 -2.16 -17.96 11.85
CA ASP A 105 -2.24 -17.31 10.53
C ASP A 105 -3.35 -16.28 10.49
N PHE A 106 -4.52 -16.60 11.05
CA PHE A 106 -5.62 -15.65 11.18
C PHE A 106 -5.21 -14.43 12.00
N THR A 107 -4.59 -14.64 13.17
CA THR A 107 -4.10 -13.58 14.04
C THR A 107 -3.07 -12.72 13.32
N ALA A 108 -2.11 -13.32 12.62
CA ALA A 108 -1.11 -12.60 11.87
C ALA A 108 -1.75 -11.71 10.77
N HIS A 109 -2.69 -12.25 10.00
CA HIS A 109 -3.44 -11.48 9.00
C HIS A 109 -4.17 -10.28 9.64
N VAL A 110 -4.89 -10.50 10.75
CA VAL A 110 -5.62 -9.43 11.45
C VAL A 110 -4.67 -8.36 11.98
N GLN A 111 -3.56 -8.74 12.64
CA GLN A 111 -2.62 -7.78 13.22
C GLN A 111 -1.97 -6.88 12.17
N VAL A 112 -1.56 -7.44 11.04
CA VAL A 112 -0.88 -6.64 10.00
C VAL A 112 -1.89 -5.97 9.07
N ASN A 113 -2.79 -6.72 8.45
CA ASN A 113 -3.62 -6.21 7.35
C ASN A 113 -4.79 -5.35 7.84
N ILE A 114 -5.36 -5.66 9.01
CA ILE A 114 -6.48 -4.88 9.57
C ILE A 114 -5.94 -3.85 10.56
N ARG A 115 -5.35 -4.30 11.68
CA ARG A 115 -4.89 -3.40 12.74
C ARG A 115 -3.78 -2.47 12.25
N GLY A 116 -2.86 -2.97 11.44
CA GLY A 116 -1.82 -2.15 10.83
C GLY A 116 -2.38 -1.05 9.94
N THR A 117 -3.28 -1.39 9.02
CA THR A 117 -3.98 -0.41 8.18
C THR A 117 -4.77 0.59 9.03
N PHE A 118 -5.52 0.12 10.04
CA PHE A 118 -6.25 0.98 10.95
C PHE A 118 -5.33 1.99 11.67
N ASN A 119 -4.21 1.54 12.22
CA ASN A 119 -3.26 2.44 12.91
C ASN A 119 -2.76 3.53 11.96
N VAL A 120 -2.40 3.17 10.72
CA VAL A 120 -1.92 4.12 9.70
C VAL A 120 -3.02 5.11 9.31
N LEU A 121 -4.23 4.61 9.02
CA LEU A 121 -5.37 5.45 8.64
C LEU A 121 -5.80 6.39 9.77
N ARG A 122 -5.77 5.93 11.03
CA ARG A 122 -6.12 6.77 12.18
C ARG A 122 -5.16 7.96 12.32
N GLU A 123 -3.86 7.75 12.15
CA GLU A 123 -2.91 8.86 12.19
C GLU A 123 -2.97 9.72 10.92
N ALA A 124 -3.23 9.12 9.75
CA ALA A 124 -3.44 9.86 8.52
C ALA A 124 -4.64 10.81 8.61
N ALA A 125 -5.77 10.34 9.16
CA ALA A 125 -6.98 11.15 9.37
C ALA A 125 -6.76 12.37 10.28
N ARG A 126 -5.73 12.34 11.14
CA ARG A 126 -5.42 13.40 12.10
C ARG A 126 -4.36 14.39 11.61
N ARG A 127 -3.53 13.99 10.64
CA ARG A 127 -2.26 14.67 10.33
C ARG A 127 -2.04 14.98 8.85
N VAL A 128 -2.71 14.27 7.94
CA VAL A 128 -2.61 14.59 6.52
C VAL A 128 -3.16 16.00 6.32
N ARG A 129 -2.38 16.85 5.68
CA ARG A 129 -2.76 18.23 5.39
C ARG A 129 -3.98 18.28 4.47
N ASP A 130 -4.75 19.36 4.57
CA ASP A 130 -5.88 19.63 3.70
C ASP A 130 -5.48 19.51 2.23
N GLY A 131 -6.36 18.93 1.41
CA GLY A 131 -6.04 18.60 0.02
C GLY A 131 -5.12 17.38 -0.16
N GLY A 132 -4.85 16.62 0.88
CA GLY A 132 -4.00 15.43 0.84
C GLY A 132 -4.63 14.21 0.15
N ARG A 133 -3.89 13.10 0.12
CA ARG A 133 -4.25 11.86 -0.59
C ARG A 133 -3.91 10.63 0.24
N ILE A 134 -4.86 9.72 0.41
CA ILE A 134 -4.64 8.46 1.13
C ILE A 134 -4.96 7.30 0.20
N ILE A 135 -4.01 6.38 0.04
CA ILE A 135 -4.14 5.16 -0.74
C ILE A 135 -3.95 3.95 0.16
N THR A 136 -4.89 3.01 0.12
CA THR A 136 -4.78 1.69 0.75
C THR A 136 -4.69 0.60 -0.31
N PHE A 137 -4.35 -0.62 0.10
CA PHE A 137 -4.31 -1.78 -0.79
C PHE A 137 -5.32 -2.86 -0.36
N SER A 138 -6.34 -3.07 -1.19
CA SER A 138 -7.21 -4.26 -1.18
C SER A 138 -6.57 -5.39 -2.02
N SER A 139 -7.36 -6.22 -2.69
CA SER A 139 -6.93 -7.25 -3.62
C SER A 139 -8.07 -7.63 -4.57
N THR A 140 -7.76 -7.89 -5.84
CA THR A 140 -8.71 -8.47 -6.80
C THR A 140 -9.09 -9.90 -6.46
N THR A 141 -8.31 -10.61 -5.63
CA THR A 141 -8.66 -11.97 -5.16
C THR A 141 -10.01 -12.02 -4.45
N SER A 142 -10.49 -10.91 -3.88
CA SER A 142 -11.82 -10.79 -3.28
C SER A 142 -12.96 -10.90 -4.30
N ALA A 143 -12.71 -10.56 -5.57
CA ALA A 143 -13.69 -10.72 -6.65
C ALA A 143 -13.61 -12.10 -7.32
N LEU A 144 -12.41 -12.69 -7.35
CA LEU A 144 -12.16 -14.00 -7.98
C LEU A 144 -12.62 -15.19 -7.12
N ASN A 145 -12.82 -15.00 -5.81
CA ASN A 145 -13.28 -16.04 -4.88
C ASN A 145 -12.42 -17.31 -4.91
N ALA A 146 -11.11 -17.17 -5.12
CA ALA A 146 -10.19 -18.30 -5.22
C ALA A 146 -10.10 -19.08 -3.88
N PRO A 147 -10.21 -20.42 -3.89
CA PRO A 147 -9.97 -21.24 -2.72
C PRO A 147 -8.60 -20.96 -2.09
N GLY A 148 -8.54 -20.99 -0.75
CA GLY A 148 -7.29 -20.75 -0.01
C GLY A 148 -7.07 -19.30 0.43
N TYR A 149 -7.92 -18.35 0.00
CA TYR A 149 -7.75 -16.92 0.28
C TYR A 149 -8.74 -16.36 1.32
N GLY A 150 -9.52 -17.21 1.99
CA GLY A 150 -10.62 -16.77 2.87
C GLY A 150 -10.22 -15.75 3.94
N THR A 151 -9.22 -16.09 4.78
CA THR A 151 -8.78 -15.19 5.86
C THR A 151 -8.13 -13.91 5.32
N TYR A 152 -7.33 -14.02 4.25
CA TYR A 152 -6.71 -12.87 3.59
C TYR A 152 -7.76 -11.92 2.97
N ASN A 153 -8.69 -12.44 2.16
CA ASN A 153 -9.75 -11.67 1.53
C ASN A 153 -10.66 -11.01 2.57
N ALA A 154 -10.96 -11.67 3.69
CA ALA A 154 -11.69 -11.05 4.79
C ALA A 154 -10.97 -9.78 5.31
N THR A 155 -9.64 -9.81 5.46
CA THR A 155 -8.88 -8.62 5.83
C THR A 155 -8.92 -7.52 4.77
N LYS A 156 -8.89 -7.88 3.48
CA LYS A 156 -8.98 -6.90 2.39
C LYS A 156 -10.38 -6.27 2.30
N GLY A 157 -11.44 -7.03 2.56
CA GLY A 157 -12.79 -6.48 2.74
C GLY A 157 -12.86 -5.43 3.86
N ALA A 158 -12.19 -5.67 4.99
CA ALA A 158 -12.09 -4.68 6.07
C ALA A 158 -11.38 -3.39 5.63
N VAL A 159 -10.28 -3.51 4.86
CA VAL A 159 -9.55 -2.35 4.30
C VAL A 159 -10.43 -1.52 3.36
N GLU A 160 -11.24 -2.17 2.51
CA GLU A 160 -12.19 -1.46 1.66
C GLU A 160 -13.27 -0.75 2.49
N GLY A 161 -13.73 -1.36 3.59
CA GLY A 161 -14.64 -0.74 4.54
C GLY A 161 -14.06 0.55 5.13
N PHE A 162 -12.83 0.50 5.67
CA PHE A 162 -12.14 1.68 6.17
C PHE A 162 -11.99 2.77 5.11
N THR A 163 -11.63 2.39 3.89
CA THR A 163 -11.43 3.33 2.77
C THR A 163 -12.70 4.13 2.48
N ARG A 164 -13.84 3.45 2.32
CA ARG A 164 -15.11 4.10 1.96
C ARG A 164 -15.63 5.02 3.06
N ILE A 165 -15.48 4.62 4.32
CA ILE A 165 -15.96 5.43 5.46
C ILE A 165 -15.04 6.63 5.68
N LEU A 166 -13.72 6.42 5.72
CA LEU A 166 -12.78 7.51 5.94
C LEU A 166 -12.88 8.59 4.84
N ALA A 167 -13.07 8.19 3.58
CA ALA A 167 -13.32 9.11 2.46
C ALA A 167 -14.44 10.13 2.74
N ARG A 168 -15.48 9.72 3.47
CA ARG A 168 -16.61 10.59 3.85
C ARG A 168 -16.28 11.45 5.06
N GLU A 169 -15.57 10.89 6.04
CA GLU A 169 -15.20 11.58 7.28
C GLU A 169 -14.26 12.77 7.04
N ILE A 170 -13.27 12.60 6.16
CA ILE A 170 -12.23 13.63 5.91
C ILE A 170 -12.35 14.31 4.53
N GLY A 171 -13.38 13.97 3.76
CA GLY A 171 -13.71 14.65 2.50
C GLY A 171 -13.89 16.18 2.64
N PRO A 172 -14.49 16.72 3.73
CA PRO A 172 -14.57 18.16 3.95
C PRO A 172 -13.22 18.88 4.02
N CYS A 173 -12.13 18.18 4.37
CA CYS A 173 -10.76 18.71 4.34
C CYS A 173 -10.13 18.68 2.92
N GLY A 174 -10.89 18.31 1.89
CA GLY A 174 -10.39 18.11 0.53
C GLY A 174 -9.46 16.89 0.38
N ILE A 175 -9.45 15.98 1.36
CA ILE A 175 -8.63 14.77 1.33
C ILE A 175 -9.40 13.65 0.63
N THR A 176 -8.77 13.01 -0.35
CA THR A 176 -9.33 11.81 -1.00
C THR A 176 -8.76 10.53 -0.39
N VAL A 177 -9.60 9.52 -0.21
CA VAL A 177 -9.21 8.21 0.28
C VAL A 177 -9.68 7.14 -0.72
N ASN A 178 -8.74 6.42 -1.31
CA ASN A 178 -9.03 5.36 -2.29
C ASN A 178 -8.24 4.09 -1.96
N ALA A 179 -8.70 2.96 -2.48
CA ALA A 179 -7.95 1.71 -2.42
C ALA A 179 -7.58 1.27 -3.83
N ILE A 180 -6.40 0.67 -3.97
CA ILE A 180 -6.04 -0.12 -5.15
C ILE A 180 -6.27 -1.60 -4.82
N ALA A 181 -6.90 -2.32 -5.74
CA ALA A 181 -7.11 -3.77 -5.66
C ALA A 181 -6.29 -4.46 -6.77
N PRO A 182 -5.02 -4.81 -6.52
CA PRO A 182 -4.17 -5.43 -7.52
C PRO A 182 -4.69 -6.80 -7.97
N GLY A 183 -4.44 -7.15 -9.23
CA GLY A 183 -4.40 -8.54 -9.67
C GLY A 183 -3.13 -9.27 -9.18
N PRO A 184 -2.77 -10.41 -9.78
CA PRO A 184 -1.44 -10.99 -9.66
C PRO A 184 -0.36 -9.95 -9.99
N VAL A 185 0.59 -9.71 -9.07
CA VAL A 185 1.72 -8.81 -9.28
C VAL A 185 3.03 -9.51 -8.89
N GLU A 186 4.05 -9.40 -9.73
CA GLU A 186 5.36 -10.01 -9.53
C GLU A 186 6.09 -9.38 -8.32
N THR A 187 5.75 -9.87 -7.14
CA THR A 187 6.36 -9.50 -5.86
C THR A 187 6.78 -10.76 -5.15
N GLU A 188 7.79 -10.69 -4.29
CA GLU A 188 8.16 -11.83 -3.44
C GLU A 188 6.97 -12.37 -2.63
N LEU A 189 6.10 -11.49 -2.11
CA LEU A 189 4.87 -11.88 -1.41
C LEU A 189 3.96 -12.78 -2.27
N PHE A 190 3.82 -12.44 -3.55
CA PHE A 190 2.99 -13.20 -4.48
C PHE A 190 3.68 -14.46 -4.99
N MET A 191 4.98 -14.37 -5.29
CA MET A 191 5.76 -15.46 -5.89
C MET A 191 6.10 -16.56 -4.88
N ALA A 192 6.07 -16.27 -3.58
CA ALA A 192 6.30 -17.25 -2.53
C ALA A 192 5.38 -18.48 -2.69
N GLY A 193 6.00 -19.65 -2.83
CA GLY A 193 5.31 -20.93 -2.97
C GLY A 193 4.70 -21.21 -4.35
N LYS A 194 4.97 -20.39 -5.37
CA LYS A 194 4.50 -20.62 -6.76
C LYS A 194 5.63 -21.10 -7.65
N ASN A 195 5.31 -22.04 -8.54
CA ASN A 195 6.20 -22.43 -9.63
C ASN A 195 5.88 -21.65 -10.93
N VAL A 196 6.69 -21.85 -11.97
CA VAL A 196 6.51 -21.19 -13.27
C VAL A 196 5.14 -21.48 -13.90
N ALA A 197 4.64 -22.72 -13.78
CA ALA A 197 3.34 -23.09 -14.33
C ALA A 197 2.17 -22.39 -13.59
N ASP A 198 2.27 -22.22 -12.27
CA ASP A 198 1.30 -21.45 -11.49
C ASP A 198 1.24 -19.99 -11.95
N VAL A 199 2.41 -19.39 -12.18
CA VAL A 199 2.54 -18.00 -12.62
C VAL A 199 1.97 -17.85 -14.03
N GLN A 200 2.30 -18.75 -14.95
CA GLN A 200 1.77 -18.73 -16.31
C GLN A 200 0.25 -18.87 -16.32
N ARG A 201 -0.29 -19.83 -15.56
CA ARG A 201 -1.74 -20.01 -15.43
C ARG A 201 -2.44 -18.75 -14.93
N LEU A 202 -1.84 -18.00 -14.01
CA LEU A 202 -2.39 -16.75 -13.49
C LEU A 202 -2.26 -15.60 -14.49
N ALA A 203 -1.17 -15.57 -15.27
CA ALA A 203 -0.98 -14.63 -16.37
C ALA A 203 -2.07 -14.80 -17.45
N ASP A 204 -2.43 -16.04 -17.77
CA ASP A 204 -3.43 -16.37 -18.80
C ASP A 204 -4.86 -16.03 -18.41
N LEU A 205 -5.12 -15.73 -17.13
CA LEU A 205 -6.43 -15.23 -16.69
C LEU A 205 -6.68 -13.77 -17.12
N ALA A 206 -5.61 -12.98 -17.31
CA ALA A 206 -5.73 -11.61 -17.78
C ALA A 206 -5.68 -11.59 -19.33
N PRO A 207 -6.54 -10.81 -20.00
CA PRO A 207 -6.48 -10.61 -21.46
C PRO A 207 -5.11 -10.18 -22.03
N GLN A 208 -4.24 -9.59 -21.20
CA GLN A 208 -2.89 -9.17 -21.59
C GLN A 208 -1.85 -10.30 -21.48
N HIS A 209 -2.23 -11.51 -21.05
CA HIS A 209 -1.36 -12.68 -20.93
C HIS A 209 -0.07 -12.43 -20.12
N ARG A 210 -0.18 -11.62 -19.06
CA ARG A 210 0.90 -11.31 -18.13
C ARG A 210 0.35 -11.08 -16.73
N ILE A 211 1.18 -11.31 -15.72
CA ILE A 211 0.94 -10.73 -14.40
C ILE A 211 1.38 -9.26 -14.38
N GLY A 212 0.82 -8.50 -13.44
CA GLY A 212 1.24 -7.12 -13.21
C GLY A 212 2.67 -7.04 -12.69
N GLN A 213 3.29 -5.90 -12.92
CA GLN A 213 4.57 -5.52 -12.37
C GLN A 213 4.36 -4.52 -11.23
N PRO A 214 5.25 -4.44 -10.23
CA PRO A 214 5.16 -3.43 -9.17
C PRO A 214 5.00 -1.99 -9.70
N VAL A 215 5.60 -1.68 -10.87
CA VAL A 215 5.46 -0.38 -11.53
C VAL A 215 4.03 -0.09 -12.02
N ASP A 216 3.27 -1.10 -12.47
CA ASP A 216 1.85 -0.91 -12.85
C ASP A 216 1.03 -0.38 -11.66
N MET A 217 1.38 -0.82 -10.43
CA MET A 217 0.74 -0.31 -9.22
C MET A 217 1.23 1.08 -8.84
N ALA A 218 2.53 1.35 -9.02
CA ALA A 218 3.12 2.65 -8.76
C ALA A 218 2.51 3.75 -9.64
N ASP A 219 2.25 3.44 -10.91
CA ASP A 219 1.63 4.35 -11.86
C ASP A 219 0.17 4.64 -11.51
N ALA A 220 -0.58 3.61 -11.08
CA ALA A 220 -1.94 3.80 -10.58
C ALA A 220 -1.97 4.65 -9.29
N VAL A 221 -1.03 4.46 -8.37
CA VAL A 221 -0.89 5.33 -7.19
C VAL A 221 -0.59 6.76 -7.61
N ALA A 222 0.37 6.97 -8.51
CA ALA A 222 0.76 8.30 -8.99
C ALA A 222 -0.44 9.06 -9.60
N LEU A 223 -1.28 8.37 -10.39
CA LEU A 223 -2.52 8.92 -10.91
C LEU A 223 -3.46 9.35 -9.77
N LEU A 224 -3.72 8.47 -8.80
CA LEU A 224 -4.69 8.73 -7.73
C LEU A 224 -4.22 9.79 -6.72
N VAL A 225 -2.91 10.06 -6.62
CA VAL A 225 -2.38 11.13 -5.76
C VAL A 225 -2.15 12.46 -6.48
N SER A 226 -2.43 12.50 -7.79
CA SER A 226 -2.33 13.71 -8.61
C SER A 226 -3.39 14.76 -8.23
N ALA A 227 -3.23 15.97 -8.76
CA ALA A 227 -4.25 17.01 -8.65
C ALA A 227 -5.52 16.65 -9.44
N ASP A 228 -5.35 16.01 -10.61
CA ASP A 228 -6.43 15.66 -11.54
C ASP A 228 -7.38 14.61 -10.98
N ALA A 229 -6.91 13.79 -10.04
CA ALA A 229 -7.71 12.78 -9.34
C ALA A 229 -8.53 13.35 -8.16
N GLY A 230 -8.63 14.67 -7.99
CA GLY A 230 -9.30 15.30 -6.83
C GLY A 230 -10.78 14.93 -6.67
N TRP A 231 -11.44 14.43 -7.73
CA TRP A 231 -12.84 13.96 -7.68
C TRP A 231 -12.98 12.44 -7.53
N ILE A 232 -11.87 11.69 -7.56
CA ILE A 232 -11.86 10.25 -7.31
C ILE A 232 -11.72 10.06 -5.80
N ASN A 233 -12.83 9.77 -5.12
CA ASN A 233 -12.85 9.61 -3.67
C ASN A 233 -13.74 8.42 -3.25
N GLY A 234 -13.28 7.63 -2.27
CA GLY A 234 -13.97 6.45 -1.75
C GLY A 234 -13.98 5.25 -2.70
N GLN A 235 -13.12 5.25 -3.74
CA GLN A 235 -13.13 4.23 -4.78
C GLN A 235 -12.21 3.06 -4.46
N ILE A 236 -12.61 1.87 -4.91
CA ILE A 236 -11.77 0.67 -4.94
C ILE A 236 -11.41 0.41 -6.40
N VAL A 237 -10.23 0.87 -6.80
CA VAL A 237 -9.75 0.80 -8.20
C VAL A 237 -9.07 -0.54 -8.41
N ARG A 238 -9.65 -1.40 -9.25
CA ARG A 238 -9.01 -2.65 -9.65
C ARG A 238 -7.94 -2.39 -10.70
N VAL A 239 -6.70 -2.80 -10.40
CA VAL A 239 -5.56 -2.71 -11.34
C VAL A 239 -5.07 -4.13 -11.55
N ASN A 240 -5.71 -4.82 -12.50
CA ASN A 240 -5.71 -6.28 -12.51
C ASN A 240 -5.63 -6.89 -13.92
N GLY A 241 -5.30 -6.07 -14.93
CA GLY A 241 -5.16 -6.52 -16.32
C GLY A 241 -6.45 -6.96 -16.99
N GLY A 242 -7.62 -6.69 -16.40
CA GLY A 242 -8.94 -7.08 -16.94
C GLY A 242 -9.43 -8.45 -16.47
N ILE A 243 -8.84 -9.02 -15.41
CA ILE A 243 -9.19 -10.35 -14.90
C ILE A 243 -10.56 -10.41 -14.17
N ALA A 244 -11.04 -9.30 -13.62
CA ALA A 244 -12.28 -9.21 -12.80
C ALA A 244 -12.84 -7.79 -12.75
#